data_AF-A0A485LE88-F1
#
_entry.id   AF-A0A485LE88-F1
#
_cell.length_a   1.000
_cell.length_b   1.000
_cell.length_c   1.000
_cell.angle_alpha   90.00
_cell.angle_beta   90.00
_cell.angle_gamma   90.00
#
_symmetry.space_group_name_H-M   'P 1'
#
loop_
_entity.id
_entity.type
_entity.pdbx_description
1 polymer ?
#
loop_
_entity_poly.entity_id
_entity_poly.type
_entity_poly.pdbx_seq_one_letter_code
_entity_poly.pdbx_strand_id
1 'polypeptide(L)'
;MSTIKCVARVPMDLLTVQPPPPQHVPIDVSGHLMKRGKLNPAFQRRLFRLTDTELTYSRDGELRGAIPLAGILAVQPHVNESVARGLELVTRERTWIIAADDDADYSRWVDAICHQVPFDVVNILYRRMLQLPEVSDAGPNEVRLVLLPSYTVAETVVHIFECYENQVDAIRLHPHAAEDFVLQISDTTIVLGNGTMPLDNVEHVQYCLATKKTLCLTIVRPGGGNHQASMAQAPLTNELVF
;
A
#
# COMPACT_ATOMS: atom_id res chain seq x y z
N MET A 1 -14.67 -24.89 7.16
CA MET A 1 -13.25 -24.73 6.78
C MET A 1 -12.98 -23.24 6.63
N SER A 2 -12.01 -22.70 7.35
CA SER A 2 -11.55 -21.32 7.16
C SER A 2 -10.69 -21.25 5.90
N THR A 3 -10.80 -20.15 5.16
CA THR A 3 -9.97 -19.86 4.00
C THR A 3 -9.22 -18.55 4.24
N ILE A 4 -8.11 -18.34 3.53
CA ILE A 4 -7.32 -17.11 3.62
C ILE A 4 -7.32 -16.41 2.27
N LYS A 5 -7.58 -15.10 2.30
CA LYS A 5 -7.42 -14.24 1.11
C LYS A 5 -5.94 -14.02 0.88
N CYS A 6 -5.50 -14.19 -0.36
CA CYS A 6 -4.10 -14.04 -0.72
C CYS A 6 -3.95 -13.14 -1.96
N VAL A 7 -2.90 -12.33 -1.97
CA VAL A 7 -2.29 -11.77 -3.18
C VAL A 7 -0.92 -12.41 -3.31
N ALA A 8 -0.69 -13.11 -4.42
CA ALA A 8 0.58 -13.72 -4.71
C ALA A 8 1.26 -13.02 -5.90
N ARG A 9 2.60 -12.99 -5.88
CA ARG A 9 3.44 -12.46 -6.96
C ARG A 9 4.25 -13.58 -7.59
N VAL A 10 4.11 -13.76 -8.89
CA VAL A 10 5.04 -14.59 -9.67
C VAL A 10 6.34 -13.82 -9.94
N PRO A 11 7.50 -14.49 -10.13
CA PRO A 11 8.74 -13.81 -10.45
C PRO A 11 8.62 -13.03 -11.77
N MET A 12 9.03 -11.76 -11.77
CA MET A 12 8.95 -10.90 -12.97
C MET A 12 9.76 -11.44 -14.15
N ASP A 13 10.85 -12.17 -13.89
CA ASP A 13 11.69 -12.81 -14.90
C ASP A 13 11.05 -14.05 -15.53
N LEU A 14 9.94 -14.58 -14.96
CA LEU A 14 9.14 -15.59 -15.63
C LEU A 14 8.18 -15.01 -16.66
N LEU A 15 7.91 -13.71 -16.64
CA LEU A 15 7.03 -13.10 -17.63
C LEU A 15 7.69 -13.10 -19.02
N THR A 16 6.99 -13.64 -20.03
CA THR A 16 7.47 -13.65 -21.43
C THR A 16 7.62 -12.26 -22.03
N VAL A 17 6.91 -11.28 -21.49
CA VAL A 17 7.01 -9.87 -21.85
C VAL A 17 7.32 -9.10 -20.57
N GLN A 18 8.41 -8.34 -20.59
CA GLN A 18 8.71 -7.43 -19.50
C GLN A 18 7.76 -6.23 -19.58
N PRO A 19 6.88 -6.05 -18.58
CA PRO A 19 5.98 -4.91 -18.56
C PRO A 19 6.82 -3.63 -18.43
N PRO A 20 6.33 -2.50 -18.98
CA PRO A 20 7.01 -1.24 -18.78
C PRO A 20 7.16 -0.99 -17.27
N PRO A 21 8.27 -0.37 -16.84
CA PRO A 21 8.43 0.01 -15.44
C PRO A 21 7.21 0.83 -15.03
N PRO A 22 6.71 0.65 -13.79
CA PRO A 22 5.54 1.37 -13.31
C PRO A 22 5.78 2.86 -13.52
N GLN A 23 4.93 3.49 -14.35
CA GLN A 23 4.99 4.92 -14.56
C GLN A 23 4.47 5.57 -13.29
N HIS A 24 5.39 6.09 -12.48
CA HIS A 24 5.03 6.87 -11.32
C HIS A 24 4.50 8.23 -11.80
N VAL A 25 3.18 8.36 -11.93
CA VAL A 25 2.52 9.64 -12.18
C VAL A 25 2.57 10.41 -10.86
N PRO A 26 3.39 11.47 -10.73
CA PRO A 26 3.47 12.22 -9.48
C PRO A 26 2.12 12.79 -9.14
N ILE A 27 1.69 12.60 -7.90
CA ILE A 27 0.43 13.18 -7.45
C ILE A 27 0.69 14.64 -7.12
N ASP A 28 -0.06 15.52 -7.77
CA ASP A 28 -0.03 16.96 -7.51
C ASP A 28 -1.46 17.49 -7.43
N VAL A 29 -2.09 17.29 -6.28
CA VAL A 29 -3.42 17.81 -5.98
C VAL A 29 -3.27 19.10 -5.20
N SER A 30 -3.76 20.20 -5.75
CA SER A 30 -3.77 21.50 -5.07
C SER A 30 -5.16 22.12 -5.01
N GLY A 31 -5.37 22.98 -4.03
CA GLY A 31 -6.67 23.60 -3.79
C GLY A 31 -6.74 24.29 -2.43
N HIS A 32 -7.75 25.13 -2.26
CA HIS A 32 -7.97 25.78 -0.98
C HIS A 32 -8.79 24.88 -0.06
N LEU A 33 -8.39 24.83 1.21
CA LEU A 33 -9.17 24.19 2.28
C LEU A 33 -9.22 25.11 3.49
N MET A 34 -10.27 24.93 4.29
CA MET A 34 -10.35 25.51 5.62
C MET A 34 -9.59 24.63 6.60
N LYS A 35 -8.77 25.24 7.45
CA LYS A 35 -7.92 24.51 8.40
C LYS A 35 -8.10 25.04 9.82
N ARG A 36 -8.28 24.14 10.78
CA ARG A 36 -8.32 24.50 12.21
C ARG A 36 -6.91 24.84 12.74
N GLY A 37 -6.79 25.94 13.47
CA GLY A 37 -5.55 26.26 14.19
C GLY A 37 -5.34 25.35 15.41
N LYS A 38 -4.08 25.23 15.85
CA LYS A 38 -3.71 24.45 17.05
C LYS A 38 -4.02 25.23 18.33
N LEU A 39 -3.58 26.48 18.38
CA LEU A 39 -3.73 27.38 19.52
C LEU A 39 -5.03 28.18 19.45
N ASN A 40 -5.32 28.76 18.28
CA ASN A 40 -6.60 29.42 18.00
C ASN A 40 -7.47 28.46 17.17
N PRO A 41 -8.60 27.96 17.69
CA PRO A 41 -9.42 26.97 17.00
C PRO A 41 -10.21 27.54 15.82
N ALA A 42 -10.08 28.84 15.50
CA ALA A 42 -10.66 29.40 14.30
C ALA A 42 -10.17 28.67 13.04
N PHE A 43 -11.12 28.41 12.13
CA PHE A 43 -10.78 27.89 10.81
C PHE A 43 -10.26 29.01 9.93
N GLN A 44 -9.18 28.72 9.21
CA GLN A 44 -8.57 29.67 8.31
C GLN A 44 -8.34 29.02 6.95
N ARG A 45 -8.67 29.76 5.88
CA ARG A 45 -8.44 29.33 4.50
C ARG A 45 -6.95 29.28 4.21
N ARG A 46 -6.49 28.18 3.63
CA ARG A 46 -5.10 27.99 3.19
C ARG A 46 -5.07 27.29 1.84
N LEU A 47 -4.06 27.59 1.04
CA LEU A 47 -3.78 26.83 -0.17
C LEU A 47 -3.00 25.58 0.24
N PHE A 48 -3.56 24.41 -0.06
CA PHE A 48 -2.95 23.11 0.18
C PHE A 48 -2.40 22.53 -1.12
N ARG A 49 -1.35 21.72 -0.98
CA ARG A 49 -0.77 20.92 -2.05
C ARG A 49 -0.36 19.56 -1.50
N LEU A 50 -0.92 18.50 -2.08
CA LEU A 50 -0.56 17.11 -1.83
C LEU A 50 0.48 16.69 -2.86
N THR A 51 1.54 16.07 -2.35
CA THR A 51 2.56 15.36 -3.12
C THR A 51 2.60 13.91 -2.65
N ASP A 52 3.48 13.10 -3.23
CA ASP A 52 3.61 11.68 -2.86
C ASP A 52 4.07 11.46 -1.41
N THR A 53 4.71 12.46 -0.79
CA THR A 53 5.33 12.32 0.54
C THR A 53 4.71 13.20 1.61
N GLU A 54 4.11 14.32 1.23
CA GLU A 54 3.58 15.30 2.17
C GLU A 54 2.37 16.09 1.66
N LEU A 55 1.55 16.52 2.62
CA LEU A 55 0.51 17.52 2.45
C LEU A 55 0.99 18.86 3.03
N THR A 56 1.25 19.83 2.17
CA THR A 56 1.72 21.16 2.56
C THR A 56 0.60 22.19 2.55
N TYR A 57 0.77 23.28 3.32
CA TYR A 57 -0.12 24.42 3.24
C TYR A 57 0.62 25.75 3.31
N SER A 58 0.15 26.71 2.52
CA SER A 58 0.73 28.05 2.41
C SER A 58 -0.29 29.14 2.73
N ARG A 59 0.25 30.31 3.06
CA ARG A 59 -0.50 31.57 3.19
C ARG A 59 0.23 32.62 2.37
N ASP A 60 -0.46 33.24 1.43
CA ASP A 60 0.07 34.31 0.59
C ASP A 60 1.36 33.88 -0.16
N GLY A 61 1.41 32.62 -0.60
CA GLY A 61 2.56 32.00 -1.27
C GLY A 61 3.65 31.47 -0.33
N GLU A 62 3.64 31.83 0.96
CA GLU A 62 4.63 31.36 1.92
C GLU A 62 4.22 30.02 2.56
N LEU A 63 5.11 29.03 2.51
CA LEU A 63 4.94 27.75 3.18
C LEU A 63 4.79 27.95 4.70
N ARG A 64 3.71 27.43 5.28
CA ARG A 64 3.42 27.53 6.72
C ARG A 64 3.55 26.21 7.47
N GLY A 65 3.47 25.10 6.76
CA GLY A 65 3.75 23.80 7.33
C GLY A 65 3.53 22.68 6.34
N ALA A 66 4.03 21.52 6.75
CA ALA A 66 3.95 20.26 6.03
C ALA A 66 3.45 19.17 6.98
N ILE A 67 2.69 18.23 6.43
CA ILE A 67 2.22 17.04 7.13
C ILE A 67 2.80 15.84 6.36
N PRO A 68 3.88 15.21 6.87
CA PRO A 68 4.41 14.01 6.26
C PRO A 68 3.37 12.90 6.26
N LEU A 69 3.09 12.31 5.10
CA LEU A 69 2.03 11.29 4.96
C LEU A 69 2.38 10.02 5.73
N ALA A 70 3.65 9.64 5.75
CA ALA A 70 4.17 8.52 6.55
C ALA A 70 3.97 8.72 8.08
N GLY A 71 3.75 9.95 8.54
CA GLY A 71 3.49 10.29 9.94
C GLY A 71 2.02 10.29 10.34
N ILE A 72 1.11 10.03 9.39
CA ILE A 72 -0.33 9.96 9.64
C ILE A 72 -0.67 8.61 10.26
N LEU A 73 -1.36 8.66 11.40
CA LEU A 73 -1.80 7.51 12.17
C LEU A 73 -3.28 7.17 11.92
N ALA A 74 -4.09 8.15 11.51
CA ALA A 74 -5.47 7.93 11.10
C ALA A 74 -5.96 9.02 10.13
N VAL A 75 -6.76 8.62 9.14
CA VAL A 75 -7.51 9.50 8.24
C VAL A 75 -8.99 9.20 8.39
N GLN A 76 -9.78 10.14 8.91
CA GLN A 76 -11.18 9.88 9.27
C GLN A 76 -12.12 11.07 9.05
N PRO A 77 -13.43 10.85 8.86
CA PRO A 77 -14.41 11.93 8.85
C PRO A 77 -14.36 12.71 10.16
N HIS A 78 -14.53 14.02 10.07
CA HIS A 78 -14.70 14.83 11.27
C HIS A 78 -16.07 14.55 11.89
N VAL A 79 -16.08 14.28 13.20
CA VAL A 79 -17.30 13.83 13.90
C VAL A 79 -18.29 14.97 14.16
N ASN A 80 -17.80 16.21 14.31
CA ASN A 80 -18.67 17.33 14.63
C ASN A 80 -19.32 17.91 13.35
N GLU A 81 -20.63 17.74 13.25
CA GLU A 81 -21.45 18.18 12.11
C GLU A 81 -21.42 19.70 11.87
N SER A 82 -21.04 20.51 12.86
CA SER A 82 -20.86 21.96 12.68
C SER A 82 -19.74 22.33 11.69
N VAL A 83 -18.83 21.39 11.42
CA VAL A 83 -17.82 21.51 10.37
C VAL A 83 -18.17 20.49 9.29
N ALA A 84 -19.07 20.90 8.39
CA ALA A 84 -19.43 20.11 7.21
C ALA A 84 -18.17 19.78 6.40
N ARG A 85 -18.15 18.59 5.78
CA ARG A 85 -17.06 18.16 4.88
C ARG A 85 -15.69 18.18 5.55
N GLY A 86 -15.68 17.92 6.86
CA GLY A 86 -14.47 17.87 7.66
C GLY A 86 -13.74 16.53 7.51
N LEU A 87 -12.42 16.62 7.42
CA LEU A 87 -11.48 15.50 7.42
C LEU A 87 -10.49 15.70 8.57
N GLU A 88 -10.24 14.63 9.32
CA GLU A 88 -9.22 14.59 10.36
C GLU A 88 -8.01 13.76 9.90
N LEU A 89 -6.83 14.37 10.03
CA LEU A 89 -5.53 13.69 9.86
C LEU A 89 -4.86 13.64 11.24
N VAL A 90 -4.86 12.46 11.85
CA VAL A 90 -4.27 12.24 13.16
C VAL A 90 -2.79 11.95 12.97
N THR A 91 -1.94 12.70 13.68
CA THR A 91 -0.49 12.48 13.74
C THR A 91 -0.07 12.32 15.19
N ARG A 92 1.19 11.95 15.45
CA ARG A 92 1.72 11.87 16.83
C ARG A 92 1.62 13.21 17.58
N GLU A 93 1.81 14.33 16.87
CA GLU A 93 1.91 15.64 17.50
C GLU A 93 0.55 16.34 17.70
N ARG A 94 -0.42 16.05 16.83
CA ARG A 94 -1.74 16.67 16.81
C ARG A 94 -2.69 16.00 15.81
N THR A 95 -3.98 16.28 15.98
CA THR A 95 -4.99 16.08 14.94
C THR A 95 -5.14 17.35 14.10
N TRP A 96 -4.97 17.22 12.80
CA TRP A 96 -5.28 18.26 11.83
C TRP A 96 -6.73 18.12 11.40
N ILE A 97 -7.48 19.22 11.44
CA ILE A 97 -8.85 19.25 10.94
C ILE A 97 -8.87 20.19 9.76
N ILE A 98 -9.19 19.65 8.59
CA ILE A 98 -9.36 20.38 7.35
C ILE A 98 -10.78 20.19 6.85
N ALA A 99 -11.32 21.17 6.14
CA ALA A 99 -12.66 21.10 5.58
C ALA A 99 -12.68 21.72 4.18
N ALA A 100 -13.39 21.04 3.28
CA ALA A 100 -13.63 21.53 1.93
C ALA A 100 -14.86 22.44 1.88
N ASP A 101 -14.92 23.31 0.88
CA ASP A 101 -16.05 24.23 0.71
C ASP A 101 -17.30 23.49 0.18
N ASP A 102 -17.10 22.51 -0.70
CA ASP A 102 -18.17 21.73 -1.35
C ASP A 102 -17.86 20.23 -1.41
N ASP A 103 -18.87 19.45 -1.78
CA ASP A 103 -18.80 17.99 -1.78
C ASP A 103 -17.85 17.44 -2.85
N ALA A 104 -17.69 18.15 -3.97
CA ALA A 104 -16.79 17.73 -5.04
C ALA A 104 -15.33 17.88 -4.59
N ASP A 105 -14.98 19.00 -3.98
CA ASP A 105 -13.65 19.22 -3.40
C ASP A 105 -13.42 18.27 -2.22
N TYR A 106 -14.42 18.02 -1.38
CA TYR A 106 -14.33 17.05 -0.30
C TYR A 106 -13.98 15.66 -0.84
N SER A 107 -14.76 15.15 -1.80
CA SER A 107 -14.50 13.85 -2.42
C SER A 107 -13.13 13.79 -3.09
N ARG A 108 -12.73 14.84 -3.82
CA ARG A 108 -11.40 14.93 -4.46
C ARG A 108 -10.26 14.83 -3.46
N TRP A 109 -10.35 15.54 -2.33
CA TRP A 109 -9.31 15.51 -1.30
C TRP A 109 -9.29 14.21 -0.51
N VAL A 110 -10.46 13.65 -0.19
CA VAL A 110 -10.57 12.35 0.48
C VAL A 110 -9.96 11.26 -0.40
N ASP A 111 -10.32 11.22 -1.68
CA ASP A 111 -9.78 10.28 -2.66
C ASP A 111 -8.24 10.38 -2.74
N ALA A 112 -7.73 11.60 -2.98
CA ALA A 112 -6.31 11.82 -3.13
C ALA A 112 -5.51 11.46 -1.86
N ILE A 113 -5.95 11.90 -0.67
CA ILE A 113 -5.23 11.62 0.58
C ILE A 113 -5.27 10.12 0.91
N CYS A 114 -6.44 9.47 0.76
CA CYS A 114 -6.59 8.07 1.16
C CYS A 114 -5.77 7.12 0.28
N HIS A 115 -5.53 7.46 -1.00
CA HIS A 115 -4.63 6.71 -1.88
C HIS A 115 -3.14 6.95 -1.60
N GLN A 116 -2.80 7.93 -0.75
CA GLN A 116 -1.41 8.30 -0.46
C GLN A 116 -0.95 7.95 0.95
N VAL A 117 -1.84 7.39 1.77
CA VAL A 117 -1.51 6.90 3.10
C VAL A 117 -1.64 5.38 3.17
N PRO A 118 -0.98 4.70 4.13
CA PRO A 118 -1.15 3.27 4.31
C PRO A 118 -2.63 2.88 4.51
N PHE A 119 -3.05 1.78 3.88
CA PHE A 119 -4.44 1.29 3.98
C PHE A 119 -4.93 1.20 5.42
N ASP A 120 -4.07 0.74 6.34
CA ASP A 120 -4.40 0.52 7.74
C ASP A 120 -4.72 1.79 8.54
N VAL A 121 -4.30 2.98 8.07
CA VAL A 121 -4.61 4.25 8.74
C VAL A 121 -5.91 4.89 8.23
N VAL A 122 -6.46 4.42 7.11
CA VAL A 122 -7.69 4.98 6.54
C VAL A 122 -8.91 4.49 7.32
N ASN A 123 -9.87 5.36 7.63
CA ASN A 123 -11.11 4.95 8.28
C ASN A 123 -11.92 3.97 7.41
N ILE A 124 -12.61 3.02 8.05
CA ILE A 124 -13.40 1.98 7.37
C ILE A 124 -14.46 2.55 6.41
N LEU A 125 -15.01 3.73 6.69
CA LEU A 125 -15.98 4.39 5.82
C LEU A 125 -15.34 4.77 4.47
N TYR A 126 -14.15 5.38 4.49
CA TYR A 126 -13.43 5.75 3.27
C TYR A 126 -12.91 4.53 2.52
N ARG A 127 -12.40 3.51 3.21
CA ARG A 127 -11.99 2.25 2.56
C ARG A 127 -13.12 1.65 1.73
N ARG A 128 -14.34 1.64 2.28
CA ARG A 128 -15.54 1.13 1.60
C ARG A 128 -16.00 2.05 0.48
N MET A 129 -16.03 3.35 0.74
CA MET A 129 -16.50 4.36 -0.22
C MET A 129 -15.63 4.42 -1.47
N LEU A 130 -14.31 4.39 -1.28
CA LEU A 130 -13.32 4.47 -2.37
C LEU A 130 -12.91 3.09 -2.91
N GLN A 131 -13.43 2.01 -2.33
CA GLN A 131 -13.05 0.63 -2.65
C GLN A 131 -11.52 0.40 -2.58
N LEU A 132 -10.87 0.99 -1.58
CA LEU A 132 -9.40 0.93 -1.47
C LEU A 132 -8.95 -0.53 -1.34
N PRO A 133 -7.98 -0.97 -2.14
CA PRO A 133 -7.40 -2.30 -1.99
C PRO A 133 -6.53 -2.35 -0.73
N GLU A 134 -6.72 -3.37 0.10
CA GLU A 134 -5.83 -3.63 1.26
C GLU A 134 -4.39 -3.89 0.82
N VAL A 135 -4.26 -4.54 -0.34
CA VAL A 135 -3.00 -4.90 -0.99
C VAL A 135 -3.16 -4.57 -2.45
N SER A 136 -2.20 -3.80 -3.01
CA SER A 136 -2.14 -3.56 -4.46
C SER A 136 -2.12 -4.89 -5.21
N ASP A 137 -3.01 -5.00 -6.20
CA ASP A 137 -3.15 -6.08 -7.18
C ASP A 137 -3.01 -5.58 -8.63
N ALA A 138 -2.54 -4.35 -8.81
CA ALA A 138 -2.36 -3.75 -10.13
C ALA A 138 -1.08 -4.23 -10.83
N GLY A 139 -0.27 -5.08 -10.18
CA GLY A 139 0.96 -5.59 -10.74
C GLY A 139 0.73 -6.60 -11.86
N PRO A 140 1.48 -6.53 -12.97
CA PRO A 140 1.37 -7.48 -14.10
C PRO A 140 1.75 -8.93 -13.72
N ASN A 141 2.42 -9.12 -12.58
CA ASN A 141 2.79 -10.42 -12.02
C ASN A 141 2.00 -10.77 -10.75
N GLU A 142 0.91 -10.06 -10.46
CA GLU A 142 0.09 -10.29 -9.26
C GLU A 142 -1.16 -11.11 -9.59
N VAL A 143 -1.53 -12.01 -8.68
CA VAL A 143 -2.78 -12.80 -8.75
C VAL A 143 -3.48 -12.80 -7.40
N ARG A 144 -4.81 -12.59 -7.42
CA ARG A 144 -5.67 -12.78 -6.25
C ARG A 144 -6.21 -14.19 -6.21
N LEU A 145 -6.09 -14.84 -5.06
CA LEU A 145 -6.57 -16.20 -4.86
C LEU A 145 -7.00 -16.43 -3.42
N VAL A 146 -7.70 -17.54 -3.21
CA VAL A 146 -8.09 -18.04 -1.90
C VAL A 146 -7.28 -19.31 -1.64
N LEU A 147 -6.58 -19.34 -0.51
CA LEU A 147 -5.82 -20.53 -0.10
C LEU A 147 -6.56 -21.29 1.00
N LEU A 148 -6.33 -22.60 1.03
CA LEU A 148 -6.69 -23.43 2.17
C LEU A 148 -5.52 -23.44 3.16
N PRO A 149 -5.76 -23.22 4.47
CA PRO A 149 -4.70 -23.25 5.48
C PRO A 149 -3.95 -24.59 5.56
N SER A 150 -4.61 -25.67 5.12
CA SER A 150 -4.07 -27.01 5.06
C SER A 150 -3.10 -27.24 3.90
N TYR A 151 -3.02 -26.33 2.94
CA TYR A 151 -2.05 -26.45 1.84
C TYR A 151 -0.63 -26.42 2.38
N THR A 152 0.23 -27.22 1.76
CA THR A 152 1.68 -27.13 1.89
C THR A 152 2.23 -26.00 1.01
N VAL A 153 3.51 -25.68 1.17
CA VAL A 153 4.20 -24.71 0.31
C VAL A 153 4.16 -25.15 -1.14
N ALA A 154 4.45 -26.42 -1.43
CA ALA A 154 4.46 -26.95 -2.79
C ALA A 154 3.09 -26.87 -3.47
N GLU A 155 2.03 -27.29 -2.77
CA GLU A 155 0.65 -27.17 -3.27
C GLU A 155 0.25 -25.71 -3.52
N THR A 156 0.69 -24.82 -2.64
CA THR A 156 0.40 -23.38 -2.77
C THR A 156 1.12 -22.76 -3.96
N VAL A 157 2.38 -23.13 -4.22
CA VAL A 157 3.13 -22.66 -5.40
C VAL A 157 2.42 -23.09 -6.69
N VAL A 158 2.03 -24.37 -6.79
CA VAL A 158 1.27 -24.88 -7.94
C VAL A 158 -0.03 -24.10 -8.12
N HIS A 159 -0.81 -23.95 -7.05
CA HIS A 159 -2.08 -23.24 -7.09
C HIS A 159 -1.94 -21.76 -7.48
N ILE A 160 -0.86 -21.09 -7.07
CA ILE A 160 -0.57 -19.72 -7.49
C ILE A 160 -0.31 -19.65 -9.00
N PHE A 161 0.50 -20.55 -9.56
CA PHE A 161 0.75 -20.59 -11.00
C PHE A 161 -0.53 -20.87 -11.79
N GLU A 162 -1.32 -21.87 -11.37
CA GLU A 162 -2.61 -22.19 -11.99
C GLU A 162 -3.57 -21.00 -11.95
N CYS A 163 -3.67 -20.29 -10.82
CA CYS A 163 -4.53 -19.11 -10.72
C CYS A 163 -4.03 -17.97 -11.62
N TYR A 164 -2.72 -17.74 -11.68
CA TYR A 164 -2.12 -16.69 -12.51
C TYR A 164 -2.35 -16.95 -13.99
N GLU A 165 -2.12 -18.17 -14.47
CA GLU A 165 -2.30 -18.54 -15.88
C GLU A 165 -3.77 -18.52 -16.32
N ASN A 166 -4.71 -18.72 -15.39
CA ASN A 166 -6.15 -18.63 -15.66
C ASN A 166 -6.71 -17.20 -15.53
N GLN A 167 -5.90 -16.21 -15.11
CA GLN A 167 -6.32 -14.82 -15.00
C GLN A 167 -6.49 -14.20 -16.38
N VAL A 168 -7.56 -13.41 -16.54
CA VAL A 168 -7.81 -12.65 -17.78
C VAL A 168 -6.65 -11.66 -18.00
N ASP A 169 -6.14 -11.62 -19.23
CA ASP A 169 -5.01 -10.76 -19.64
C ASP A 169 -3.67 -11.05 -18.92
N ALA A 170 -3.52 -12.24 -18.31
CA ALA A 170 -2.24 -12.66 -17.75
C ALA A 170 -1.14 -12.70 -18.82
N ILE A 171 0.02 -12.12 -18.51
CA ILE A 171 1.20 -12.25 -19.36
C ILE A 171 1.66 -13.70 -19.28
N ARG A 172 1.86 -14.35 -20.43
CA ARG A 172 2.30 -15.75 -20.44
C ARG A 172 3.62 -15.92 -19.69
N LEU A 173 3.74 -17.02 -18.97
CA LEU A 173 4.98 -17.39 -18.30
C LEU A 173 5.90 -18.18 -19.24
N HIS A 174 7.22 -18.03 -19.04
CA HIS A 174 8.20 -18.96 -19.58
C HIS A 174 7.99 -20.37 -19.00
N PRO A 175 8.39 -21.44 -19.71
CA PRO A 175 8.36 -22.79 -19.15
C PRO A 175 9.09 -22.86 -17.81
N HIS A 176 8.43 -23.44 -16.81
CA HIS A 176 8.92 -23.50 -15.44
C HIS A 176 8.42 -24.79 -14.78
N ALA A 177 9.16 -25.28 -13.78
CA ALA A 177 8.72 -26.36 -12.92
C ALA A 177 8.40 -25.78 -11.54
N ALA A 178 7.21 -26.05 -11.01
CA ALA A 178 6.76 -25.48 -9.73
C ALA A 178 7.68 -25.88 -8.56
N GLU A 179 8.31 -27.06 -8.63
CA GLU A 179 9.27 -27.59 -7.65
C GLU A 179 10.55 -26.76 -7.50
N ASP A 180 10.90 -25.94 -8.50
CA ASP A 180 12.06 -25.04 -8.48
C ASP A 180 11.82 -23.78 -7.62
N PHE A 181 10.63 -23.61 -7.07
CA PHE A 181 10.23 -22.41 -6.35
C PHE A 181 9.76 -22.69 -4.94
N VAL A 182 9.89 -21.68 -4.09
CA VAL A 182 9.42 -21.62 -2.70
C VAL A 182 8.62 -20.32 -2.50
N LEU A 183 8.02 -20.15 -1.33
CA LEU A 183 7.25 -18.96 -0.99
C LEU A 183 8.03 -18.04 -0.06
N GLN A 184 7.94 -16.74 -0.29
CA GLN A 184 8.35 -15.69 0.64
C GLN A 184 7.11 -14.89 1.04
N ILE A 185 7.00 -14.53 2.31
CA ILE A 185 5.96 -13.59 2.77
C ILE A 185 6.43 -12.17 2.39
N SER A 186 5.69 -11.48 1.50
CA SER A 186 6.21 -10.33 0.74
C SER A 186 6.70 -9.15 1.57
N ASP A 187 6.15 -8.93 2.77
CA ASP A 187 6.51 -7.85 3.69
C ASP A 187 7.58 -8.26 4.73
N THR A 188 8.14 -9.46 4.59
CA THR A 188 9.14 -10.00 5.51
C THR A 188 10.32 -10.66 4.79
N THR A 189 11.35 -11.01 5.55
CA THR A 189 12.47 -11.84 5.06
C THR A 189 12.20 -13.34 5.21
N ILE A 190 10.98 -13.74 5.58
CA ILE A 190 10.64 -15.12 5.89
C ILE A 190 10.39 -15.88 4.58
N VAL A 191 11.25 -16.86 4.32
CA VAL A 191 11.12 -17.81 3.21
C VAL A 191 10.61 -19.15 3.77
N LEU A 192 9.50 -19.63 3.22
CA LEU A 192 8.88 -20.89 3.54
C LEU A 192 9.44 -21.96 2.59
N GLY A 193 10.26 -22.88 3.10
CA GLY A 193 10.83 -23.96 2.30
C GLY A 193 9.78 -24.98 1.83
N ASN A 194 10.13 -25.81 0.85
CA ASN A 194 9.27 -26.85 0.24
C ASN A 194 9.01 -28.07 1.15
N GLY A 195 8.90 -27.85 2.45
CA GLY A 195 8.50 -28.91 3.39
C GLY A 195 7.04 -29.31 3.21
N THR A 196 6.70 -30.48 3.73
CA THR A 196 5.32 -31.00 3.77
C THR A 196 4.48 -30.36 4.89
N MET A 197 4.99 -29.32 5.54
CA MET A 197 4.30 -28.65 6.63
C MET A 197 3.16 -27.79 6.07
N PRO A 198 1.94 -27.92 6.59
CA PRO A 198 0.83 -27.04 6.24
C PRO A 198 1.13 -25.57 6.57
N LEU A 199 0.57 -24.66 5.78
CA LEU A 199 0.72 -23.21 5.96
C LEU A 199 0.20 -22.72 7.31
N ASP A 200 -0.82 -23.36 7.88
CA ASP A 200 -1.40 -22.98 9.18
C ASP A 200 -0.45 -23.17 10.37
N ASN A 201 0.70 -23.83 10.21
CA ASN A 201 1.75 -23.90 11.21
C ASN A 201 2.70 -22.68 11.19
N VAL A 202 2.56 -21.81 10.18
CA VAL A 202 3.36 -20.58 10.07
C VAL A 202 2.67 -19.46 10.85
N GLU A 203 3.38 -18.89 11.84
CA GLU A 203 2.83 -17.87 12.75
C GLU A 203 2.17 -16.68 12.01
N HIS A 204 2.79 -16.18 10.94
CA HIS A 204 2.24 -15.08 10.16
C HIS A 204 0.94 -15.46 9.41
N VAL A 205 0.83 -16.71 8.95
CA VAL A 205 -0.40 -17.23 8.33
C VAL A 205 -1.51 -17.32 9.37
N GLN A 206 -1.19 -17.81 10.58
CA GLN A 206 -2.13 -17.83 11.71
C GLN A 206 -2.62 -16.43 12.08
N TYR A 207 -1.71 -15.44 12.10
CA TYR A 207 -2.07 -14.05 12.33
C TYR A 207 -3.05 -13.51 11.27
N CYS A 208 -2.78 -13.76 9.99
CA CYS A 208 -3.67 -13.35 8.90
C CYS A 208 -5.04 -14.03 8.99
N LEU A 209 -5.09 -15.32 9.37
CA LEU A 209 -6.34 -16.04 9.62
C LEU A 209 -7.15 -15.42 10.77
N ALA A 210 -6.49 -15.13 11.89
CA ALA A 210 -7.15 -14.57 13.08
C ALA A 210 -7.69 -13.15 12.84
N THR A 211 -6.95 -12.34 12.08
CA THR A 211 -7.27 -10.93 11.81
C THR A 211 -8.07 -10.71 10.53
N LYS A 212 -8.25 -11.76 9.71
CA LYS A 212 -8.83 -11.70 8.35
C LYS A 212 -8.06 -10.78 7.41
N LYS A 213 -6.78 -10.49 7.69
CA LYS A 213 -5.90 -9.74 6.80
C LYS A 213 -5.56 -10.57 5.56
N THR A 214 -5.33 -9.86 4.46
CA THR A 214 -4.91 -10.49 3.20
C THR A 214 -3.43 -10.91 3.29
N LEU A 215 -3.16 -12.20 3.07
CA LEU A 215 -1.79 -12.72 3.03
C LEU A 215 -1.10 -12.28 1.74
N CYS A 216 0.12 -11.77 1.86
CA CYS A 216 0.95 -11.40 0.71
C CYS A 216 2.08 -12.41 0.52
N LEU A 217 2.11 -13.07 -0.63
CA LEU A 217 3.15 -14.04 -0.97
C LEU A 217 3.91 -13.62 -2.23
N THR A 218 5.17 -14.00 -2.30
CA THR A 218 6.01 -13.90 -3.49
C THR A 218 6.63 -15.26 -3.75
N ILE A 219 6.49 -15.76 -4.97
CA ILE A 219 7.21 -16.95 -5.43
C ILE A 219 8.67 -16.55 -5.65
N VAL A 220 9.61 -17.28 -5.07
CA VAL A 220 11.06 -17.04 -5.21
C VAL A 220 11.80 -18.35 -5.45
N ARG A 221 13.02 -18.26 -6.01
CA ARG A 221 13.89 -19.44 -6.17
C ARG A 221 14.67 -19.71 -4.87
N PRO A 222 14.86 -20.97 -4.45
CA PRO A 222 15.69 -21.32 -3.31
C PRO A 222 17.10 -20.74 -3.46
N GLY A 223 17.57 -19.96 -2.47
CA GLY A 223 18.91 -19.36 -2.46
C GLY A 223 19.07 -18.07 -3.27
N GLY A 224 18.04 -17.62 -3.99
CA GLY A 224 18.00 -16.31 -4.66
C GLY A 224 17.43 -15.24 -3.73
N GLY A 225 18.24 -14.72 -2.81
CA GLY A 225 17.86 -13.52 -2.05
C GLY A 225 17.57 -12.35 -2.98
N ASN A 226 16.42 -11.69 -2.81
CA ASN A 226 15.97 -10.53 -3.60
C ASN A 226 17.12 -9.56 -3.92
N HIS A 227 17.56 -9.53 -5.18
CA HIS A 227 18.39 -8.46 -5.74
C HIS A 227 17.57 -7.20 -6.10
N GLN A 228 16.41 -7.00 -5.47
CA GLN A 228 15.60 -5.79 -5.60
C GLN A 228 15.41 -5.02 -4.29
N ALA A 229 16.30 -5.23 -3.30
CA ALA A 229 16.42 -4.38 -2.13
C ALA A 229 17.80 -3.68 -2.09
N SER A 230 18.17 -2.94 -3.14
CA SER A 230 19.25 -1.93 -3.06
C SER A 230 19.26 -1.05 -4.30
N MET A 231 18.37 -0.06 -4.37
CA MET A 231 18.60 1.18 -5.12
C MET A 231 17.85 2.33 -4.44
N ALA A 232 18.30 2.68 -3.23
CA ALA A 232 18.06 3.99 -2.63
C ALA A 232 19.01 4.17 -1.43
N GLN A 233 20.31 4.34 -1.71
CA GLN A 233 21.25 5.05 -0.83
C GLN A 233 22.55 5.26 -1.61
N ALA A 234 22.65 6.40 -2.30
CA ALA A 234 23.94 6.91 -2.72
C ALA A 234 24.62 7.52 -1.47
N PRO A 235 25.83 7.09 -1.09
CA PRO A 235 26.58 7.80 -0.06
C PRO A 235 27.10 9.11 -0.65
N LEU A 236 26.86 10.21 0.09
CA LEU A 236 27.55 11.47 -0.12
C LEU A 236 29.05 11.24 0.14
N THR A 237 29.83 11.10 -0.92
CA THR A 237 31.28 11.21 -0.83
C THR A 237 31.64 12.69 -0.64
N ASN A 238 32.16 12.98 0.54
CA ASN A 238 33.04 14.12 0.78
C ASN A 238 34.19 14.07 -0.23
N GLU A 239 34.29 15.07 -1.10
CA GLU A 239 35.58 15.57 -1.59
C GLU A 239 35.62 17.08 -1.40
N LEU A 240 36.27 17.48 -0.31
CA LEU A 240 37.14 18.66 -0.35
C LEU A 240 38.34 18.28 -1.20
N VAL A 241 38.70 19.12 -2.18
CA VAL A 241 40.09 19.51 -2.51
C VAL A 241 40.08 20.52 -3.67
N PHE A 242 40.75 21.65 -3.39
CA PHE A 242 41.06 22.88 -4.14
C PHE A 242 39.98 23.97 -4.27
#